data_AF-A0A954HZD4-F1
#
_entry.id   AF-A0A954HZD4-F1
#
_cell.length_a   1.000
_cell.length_b   1.000
_cell.length_c   1.000
_cell.angle_alpha   90.00
_cell.angle_beta   90.00
_cell.angle_gamma   90.00
#
_symmetry.space_group_name_H-M   'P 1'
#
loop_
_entity.id
_entity.type
_entity.pdbx_description
1 polymer ?
#
loop_
_entity_poly.entity_id
_entity_poly.type
_entity_poly.pdbx_seq_one_letter_code
_entity_poly.pdbx_strand_id
1 'polypeptide(L)' 'MIDLAAPYSDPHQTIRELRFHAAVRATAKLLREGHAVFSPVVHGHSLTKQNLPTEWSFWKSVDLVFLHA' A
#
# COMPACT_ATOMS: atom_id res chain seq x y z
N MET A 1 -15.39 2.36 -3.60
CA MET A 1 -13.94 2.66 -3.62
C MET A 1 -13.21 1.33 -3.73
N ILE A 2 -12.12 1.24 -4.49
CA ILE A 2 -11.31 0.00 -4.58
C ILE A 2 -10.24 0.03 -3.49
N ASP A 3 -10.22 -0.97 -2.62
CA ASP A 3 -9.08 -1.26 -1.76
C ASP A 3 -8.13 -2.21 -2.50
N LEU A 4 -6.98 -1.69 -2.94
CA LEU A 4 -5.95 -2.46 -3.62
C LEU A 4 -4.90 -2.95 -2.62
N ALA A 5 -5.21 -4.07 -1.99
CA ALA A 5 -4.26 -4.83 -1.19
C ALA A 5 -3.14 -5.44 -2.06
N ALA A 6 -1.92 -5.45 -1.52
CA ALA A 6 -0.76 -6.08 -2.14
C ALA A 6 0.17 -6.65 -1.06
N PRO A 7 0.91 -7.74 -1.33
CA PRO A 7 1.94 -8.21 -0.43
C PRO A 7 3.00 -7.12 -0.24
N TYR A 8 3.44 -6.93 1.00
CA TYR A 8 4.45 -5.92 1.35
C TYR A 8 5.66 -6.56 2.03
N SER A 9 5.43 -7.13 3.21
CA SER A 9 6.46 -7.62 4.15
C SER A 9 7.46 -8.60 3.53
N ASP A 10 8.74 -8.27 3.63
CA ASP A 10 9.88 -9.11 3.24
C ASP A 10 11.11 -8.65 4.03
N PRO A 11 12.03 -9.54 4.45
CA PRO A 11 13.28 -9.11 5.09
C PRO A 11 14.14 -8.24 4.17
N HIS A 12 14.12 -8.48 2.85
CA HIS A 12 14.95 -7.74 1.91
C HIS A 12 14.27 -6.45 1.46
N GLN A 13 14.94 -5.32 1.67
CA GLN A 13 14.45 -4.01 1.23
C GLN A 13 14.19 -3.97 -0.29
N THR A 14 15.04 -4.63 -1.08
CA THR A 14 14.89 -4.70 -2.55
C THR A 14 13.58 -5.35 -2.96
N ILE A 15 13.11 -6.38 -2.25
CA ILE A 15 11.83 -7.03 -2.51
C ILE A 15 10.66 -6.12 -2.13
N ARG A 16 10.77 -5.37 -1.01
CA ARG A 16 9.75 -4.38 -0.63
C ARG A 16 9.63 -3.26 -1.67
N GLU A 17 10.74 -2.73 -2.16
CA GLU A 17 10.75 -1.72 -3.23
C GLU A 17 10.17 -2.26 -4.54
N LEU A 18 10.50 -3.50 -4.93
CA LEU A 18 9.91 -4.16 -6.10
C LEU A 18 8.38 -4.25 -5.99
N ARG A 19 7.87 -4.70 -4.84
CA ARG A 19 6.43 -4.81 -4.56
C ARG A 19 5.74 -3.46 -4.54
N PHE A 20 6.37 -2.46 -3.91
CA PHE A 20 5.89 -1.08 -3.91
C PHE A 20 5.72 -0.56 -5.34
N HIS A 21 6.73 -0.70 -6.20
CA HIS A 21 6.62 -0.25 -7.58
C HIS A 21 5.56 -1.01 -8.39
N ALA A 22 5.35 -2.30 -8.12
CA ALA A 22 4.25 -3.05 -8.72
C ALA A 22 2.87 -2.51 -8.29
N ALA A 23 2.69 -2.25 -7.00
CA ALA A 23 1.46 -1.64 -6.46
C ALA A 23 1.21 -0.24 -7.01
N VAL A 24 2.25 0.59 -7.17
CA VAL A 24 2.17 1.92 -7.81
C VAL A 24 1.64 1.81 -9.23
N ARG A 25 2.18 0.88 -10.05
CA ARG A 25 1.72 0.70 -11.44
C ARG A 25 0.25 0.30 -11.50
N ALA A 26 -0.18 -0.63 -10.65
CA ALA A 26 -1.57 -1.07 -10.58
C ALA A 26 -2.51 0.05 -10.10
N THR A 27 -2.14 0.77 -9.04
CA THR A 27 -2.90 1.92 -8.51
C THR A 27 -3.05 3.00 -9.58
N ALA A 28 -1.96 3.37 -10.25
CA ALA A 28 -1.98 4.38 -11.31
C ALA A 28 -2.84 3.95 -12.51
N LYS A 29 -2.87 2.66 -12.85
CA LYS A 29 -3.76 2.13 -13.88
C LYS A 29 -5.23 2.35 -13.51
N LEU A 30 -5.64 1.91 -12.31
CA LEU A 30 -7.02 2.03 -11.85
C LEU A 30 -7.47 3.50 -11.72
N LEU A 31 -6.58 4.38 -11.25
CA LEU A 31 -6.85 5.83 -11.21
C LEU A 31 -7.07 6.41 -12.61
N ARG A 32 -6.28 6.02 -13.62
CA ARG A 32 -6.48 6.46 -15.01
C ARG A 32 -7.78 5.93 -15.62
N GLU A 33 -8.25 4.79 -15.16
CA GLU A 33 -9.54 4.20 -15.54
C GLU A 33 -10.73 4.89 -14.82
N GLY A 34 -10.48 5.88 -13.96
CA GLY A 34 -11.50 6.67 -13.27
C GLY A 34 -11.98 6.03 -11.96
N HIS A 35 -11.33 4.97 -11.48
CA HIS A 35 -11.68 4.35 -10.20
C HIS A 35 -11.09 5.14 -9.03
N ALA A 36 -11.90 5.40 -8.01
CA ALA A 36 -11.41 5.84 -6.70
C ALA A 36 -10.73 4.66 -5.99
N VAL A 37 -9.41 4.75 -5.75
CA VAL A 37 -8.58 3.63 -5.27
C VAL A 37 -7.76 4.06 -4.05
N PHE A 38 -7.79 3.24 -3.00
CA PHE A 38 -6.84 3.26 -1.89
C PHE A 38 -5.89 2.07 -2.01
N SER A 39 -4.65 2.21 -1.57
CA SER A 39 -3.68 1.11 -1.53
C SER A 39 -2.76 1.28 -0.32
N PRO A 40 -2.83 0.39 0.70
CA PRO A 40 -1.98 0.48 1.89
C PRO A 40 -0.49 0.58 1.56
N VAL A 41 -0.03 -0.21 0.58
CA VAL A 41 1.37 -0.24 0.17
C VAL A 41 1.81 1.08 -0.46
N VAL A 42 0.99 1.65 -1.35
CA VAL A 42 1.34 2.91 -2.04
C VAL A 42 1.32 4.09 -1.07
N HIS A 43 0.35 4.13 -0.16
CA HIS A 43 0.16 5.25 0.77
C HIS A 43 1.06 5.14 2.02
N GLY A 44 1.55 3.94 2.36
CA GLY A 44 2.38 3.70 3.55
C GLY A 44 3.89 3.59 3.29
N HIS A 45 4.34 3.07 2.14
CA HIS A 45 5.76 2.70 1.93
C HIS A 45 6.76 3.85 2.09
N SER A 46 6.42 5.08 1.67
CA SER A 46 7.32 6.23 1.88
C SER A 46 7.42 6.63 3.35
N LEU A 47 6.35 6.40 4.13
CA LEU A 47 6.28 6.75 5.55
C LEU A 47 7.10 5.78 6.42
N THR A 48 7.32 4.53 5.99
CA THR A 48 8.23 3.62 6.68
C THR A 48 9.68 4.12 6.65
N LYS A 49 10.04 5.02 5.72
CA LYS A 49 11.36 5.69 5.69
C LYS A 49 11.51 6.75 6.78
N GLN A 50 10.42 7.08 7.49
CA GLN A 50 10.37 8.00 8.62
C GLN A 50 10.33 7.26 9.96
N ASN A 51 10.97 6.09 10.05
CA ASN A 51 10.99 5.22 11.24
C ASN A 51 9.62 4.69 11.69
N LEU A 52 8.66 4.57 10.77
CA LEU A 52 7.40 3.86 11.05
C LEU A 52 7.54 2.34 10.85
N PRO A 53 6.81 1.52 11.63
CA PRO A 53 6.81 0.07 11.49
C PRO A 53 6.35 -0.40 10.11
N THR A 54 6.82 -1.59 9.69
CA THR A 54 6.38 -2.24 8.43
C THR A 54 5.27 -3.27 8.65
N GLU A 55 4.99 -3.58 9.91
CA GLU A 55 4.07 -4.59 10.36
C GLU A 55 2.63 -4.11 10.24
N TRP A 56 1.77 -4.95 9.66
CA TRP A 56 0.36 -4.60 9.47
C TRP A 56 -0.37 -4.29 10.78
N SER A 57 0.08 -4.82 11.92
CA SER A 57 -0.49 -4.50 13.24
C SER A 57 -0.49 -2.99 13.55
N PHE A 58 0.52 -2.25 13.06
CA PHE A 58 0.58 -0.79 13.18
C PHE A 58 -0.41 -0.10 12.23
N TRP A 59 -0.50 -0.56 10.97
CA TRP A 59 -1.31 0.06 9.91
C TRP A 59 -2.78 -0.33 9.93
N LYS A 60 -3.14 -1.40 10.65
CA LYS A 60 -4.47 -2.03 10.66
C LYS A 60 -5.62 -1.05 10.85
N SER A 61 -5.52 -0.11 11.78
CA SER A 61 -6.60 0.85 12.04
C SER A 61 -6.81 1.81 10.87
N VAL A 62 -5.74 2.20 10.17
CA VAL A 62 -5.80 3.04 8.97
C VAL A 62 -6.41 2.26 7.81
N ASP A 63 -5.91 1.06 7.55
CA ASP A 63 -6.37 0.23 6.43
C ASP A 63 -7.85 -0.15 6.54
N LEU A 64 -8.31 -0.50 7.75
CA LEU A 64 -9.69 -0.94 7.96
C LEU A 64 -10.73 0.16 7.69
N VAL A 65 -10.37 1.44 7.78
CA VAL A 65 -11.29 2.54 7.44
C VAL A 65 -11.68 2.50 5.96
N PHE A 66 -10.78 2.04 5.09
CA PHE A 66 -11.02 1.99 3.64
C PHE A 66 -11.69 0.67 3.19
N LEU A 67 -11.56 -0.40 3.98
CA LEU A 67 -12.23 -1.69 3.73
C LEU A 67 -13.73 -1.68 4.06
N HIS A 68 -14.17 -0.81 4.97
CA HIS A 68 -15.57 -0.74 5.44
C HIS A 68 -16.36 0.44 4.85
N ALA A 69 -15.82 1.12 3.84
CA ALA A 69 -16.37 2.35 3.25
C ALA A 69 -17.08 2.15 1.91
#